data_AF-A0A5P8M9M0-F1
#
_entry.id   AF-A0A5P8M9M0-F1
#
_cell.length_a   1.000
_cell.length_b   1.000
_cell.length_c   1.000
_cell.angle_alpha   90.00
_cell.angle_beta   90.00
_cell.angle_gamma   90.00
#
_symmetry.space_group_name_H-M   'P 1'
#
loop_
_entity.id
_entity.type
_entity.pdbx_description
1 polymer ?
#
loop_
_entity_poly.entity_id
_entity_poly.type
_entity_poly.pdbx_seq_one_letter_code
_entity_poly.pdbx_strand_id
1 'polypeptide(L)'
;MVFQFAGYAIDAYSALIIIYALLTWIPSVFNTRVGNLIARAVEPYLNFFNRFIPPIFGISMAPLFALLGLVLFGRGLNIIYMWIVRLVVGY
;
A
#
# COMPACT_ATOMS: atom_id res chain seq x y z
N MET A 1 20.69 3.02 5.62
CA MET A 1 20.44 3.54 4.25
C MET A 1 19.40 2.69 3.51
N VAL A 2 19.65 1.41 3.20
CA VAL A 2 18.70 0.55 2.44
C VAL A 2 17.32 0.42 3.11
N PHE A 3 17.26 0.14 4.42
CA PHE A 3 15.98 0.03 5.14
C PHE A 3 15.18 1.34 5.17
N GLN A 4 15.84 2.50 5.19
CA GLN A 4 15.18 3.80 5.14
C GLN A 4 14.54 4.04 3.76
N PHE A 5 15.24 3.66 2.69
CA PHE A 5 14.70 3.73 1.33
C PHE A 5 13.46 2.83 1.16
N ALA A 6 13.49 1.62 1.73
CA ALA A 6 12.32 0.74 1.74
C ALA A 6 11.12 1.36 2.48
N GLY A 7 11.37 2.04 3.61
CA GLY A 7 10.35 2.80 4.35
C GLY A 7 9.70 3.89 3.49
N TYR A 8 10.50 4.74 2.85
CA TYR A 8 9.98 5.78 1.96
C TYR A 8 9.20 5.22 0.76
N ALA A 9 9.62 4.09 0.20
CA ALA A 9 8.90 3.43 -0.88
C ALA A 9 7.52 2.91 -0.41
N ILE A 10 7.45 2.33 0.80
CA ILE A 10 6.20 1.87 1.42
C ILE A 10 5.26 3.05 1.68
N ASP A 11 5.78 4.17 2.20
CA ASP A 11 4.98 5.37 2.46
C ASP A 11 4.44 5.97 1.16
N ALA A 12 5.30 6.10 0.13
CA ALA A 12 4.92 6.61 -1.18
C ALA A 12 3.85 5.73 -1.85
N TYR A 13 4.00 4.40 -1.78
CA TYR A 13 3.02 3.47 -2.33
C TYR A 13 1.71 3.45 -1.53
N SER A 14 1.78 3.61 -0.21
CA SER A 14 0.59 3.78 0.65
C SER A 14 -0.18 5.05 0.28
N ALA A 15 0.53 6.17 0.08
CA ALA A 15 -0.08 7.40 -0.42
C ALA A 15 -0.73 7.20 -1.80
N LEU A 16 -0.10 6.43 -2.70
CA LEU A 16 -0.65 6.10 -4.01
C LEU A 16 -1.96 5.29 -3.91
N ILE A 17 -2.06 4.33 -2.99
CA ILE A 17 -3.30 3.58 -2.72
C ILE A 17 -4.39 4.50 -2.17
N ILE A 18 -4.04 5.43 -1.28
CA ILE A 18 -4.99 6.42 -0.75
C ILE A 18 -5.51 7.30 -1.89
N ILE A 19 -4.61 7.81 -2.74
CA ILE A 19 -4.98 8.59 -3.92
C ILE A 19 -5.91 7.78 -4.82
N TYR A 20 -5.56 6.53 -5.14
CA TYR A 20 -6.44 5.64 -5.91
C TYR A 20 -7.83 5.52 -5.29
N ALA A 21 -7.92 5.25 -3.99
CA ALA A 21 -9.20 5.12 -3.29
C ALA A 21 -10.03 6.41 -3.36
N LEU A 22 -9.41 7.58 -3.14
CA LEU A 22 -10.07 8.88 -3.29
C LEU A 22 -10.53 9.13 -4.73
N LEU A 23 -9.74 8.72 -5.73
CA LEU A 23 -10.13 8.83 -7.13
C LEU A 23 -11.35 7.96 -7.44
N THR A 24 -11.46 6.75 -6.88
CA THR A 24 -12.66 5.91 -7.09
C THR A 24 -13.94 6.55 -6.56
N TRP A 25 -13.85 7.45 -5.57
CA TRP A 25 -14.99 8.21 -5.05
C TRP A 25 -15.34 9.44 -5.89
N ILE A 26 -14.45 9.88 -6.79
CA ILE A 26 -14.66 11.02 -7.69
C ILE A 26 -14.56 10.52 -9.15
N PRO A 27 -15.67 10.05 -9.74
CA PRO A 27 -15.65 9.35 -11.04
C PRO A 27 -15.08 10.19 -12.20
N SER A 28 -15.26 11.52 -12.15
CA SER A 28 -14.75 12.44 -13.17
C SER A 28 -13.22 12.46 -13.26
N VAL A 29 -12.51 12.20 -12.15
CA VAL A 29 -11.04 12.19 -12.11
C VAL A 29 -10.49 10.78 -12.36
N PHE A 30 -11.19 9.74 -11.90
CA PHE A 30 -10.81 8.35 -12.13
C PHE A 30 -10.70 8.01 -13.63
N ASN A 31 -11.63 8.49 -14.45
CA ASN A 31 -11.68 8.21 -15.89
C ASN A 31 -10.65 8.98 -16.73
N THR A 32 -9.74 9.72 -16.10
CA THR A 32 -8.67 10.46 -16.80
C THR A 32 -7.47 9.56 -17.14
N ARG A 33 -6.55 10.06 -17.97
CA ARG A 33 -5.27 9.36 -18.24
C ARG A 33 -4.46 9.13 -16.96
N VAL A 34 -4.47 10.09 -16.04
CA VAL A 34 -3.74 10.00 -14.77
C VAL A 34 -4.38 8.95 -13.86
N GLY A 35 -5.71 8.95 -13.75
CA GLY A 35 -6.44 7.92 -12.99
C GLY A 35 -6.15 6.52 -13.49
N ASN A 36 -6.15 6.30 -14.81
CA ASN A 36 -5.79 5.02 -15.42
C ASN A 36 -4.32 4.60 -15.16
N LEU A 37 -3.38 5.55 -15.12
CA LEU A 37 -1.98 5.24 -14.78
C LEU A 37 -1.83 4.80 -13.32
N ILE A 38 -2.49 5.51 -12.40
CA ILE A 38 -2.50 5.17 -10.97
C ILE A 38 -3.18 3.81 -10.77
N ALA A 39 -4.31 3.58 -11.43
CA ALA A 39 -5.03 2.31 -11.40
C ALA A 39 -4.12 1.15 -11.83
N ARG A 40 -3.44 1.25 -12.97
CA ARG A 40 -2.50 0.22 -13.43
C ARG A 40 -1.37 -0.08 -12.45
N ALA A 41 -0.90 0.92 -11.70
CA ALA A 41 0.15 0.74 -10.71
C ALA A 41 -0.35 0.03 -9.43
N VAL A 42 -1.58 0.33 -9.00
CA VAL A 42 -2.11 -0.09 -7.70
C VAL A 42 -3.00 -1.34 -7.80
N GLU A 43 -3.74 -1.51 -8.90
CA GLU A 43 -4.68 -2.61 -9.10
C GLU A 43 -4.09 -4.01 -8.98
N PRO A 44 -2.88 -4.32 -9.47
CA PRO A 44 -2.30 -5.66 -9.29
C PRO A 44 -2.25 -6.07 -7.81
N TYR A 45 -1.89 -5.13 -6.94
CA TYR A 45 -1.85 -5.35 -5.49
C TYR A 45 -3.27 -5.38 -4.89
N LEU A 46 -4.15 -4.44 -5.26
CA LEU A 46 -5.53 -4.44 -4.75
C LEU A 46 -6.34 -5.65 -5.18
N ASN A 47 -6.10 -6.16 -6.39
CA ASN A 47 -6.78 -7.33 -6.95
C ASN A 47 -6.50 -8.59 -6.15
N PHE A 48 -5.35 -8.67 -5.48
CA PHE A 48 -5.12 -9.72 -4.50
C PHE A 48 -6.14 -9.68 -3.37
N PHE A 49 -6.38 -8.50 -2.79
CA PHE A 49 -7.35 -8.31 -1.70
C PHE A 49 -8.80 -8.42 -2.18
N ASN A 50 -9.12 -7.92 -3.38
CA ASN A 50 -10.47 -8.03 -3.97
C ASN A 50 -10.93 -9.49 -4.14
N ARG A 51 -10.01 -10.46 -4.22
CA ARG A 51 -10.36 -11.89 -4.28
C ARG A 51 -10.90 -12.44 -2.97
N PHE A 52 -10.50 -11.85 -1.84
CA PHE A 52 -10.86 -12.32 -0.50
C PHE A 52 -11.89 -11.40 0.17
N ILE A 53 -11.88 -10.12 -0.17
CA ILE A 53 -12.69 -9.09 0.47
C ILE A 53 -13.74 -8.61 -0.54
N PRO A 54 -15.03 -8.95 -0.35
CA PRO A 54 -16.08 -8.47 -1.23
C PRO A 54 -16.26 -6.95 -1.10
N PRO A 55 -16.72 -6.27 -2.17
CA PRO A 55 -17.08 -4.86 -2.10
C PRO A 55 -18.27 -4.66 -1.15
N ILE A 56 -18.26 -3.55 -0.42
CA ILE A 56 -19.34 -3.16 0.49
C ILE A 56 -20.01 -1.92 -0.09
N PHE A 57 -21.35 -1.93 -0.21
CA PHE A 57 -22.13 -0.86 -0.83
C PHE A 57 -21.68 -0.49 -2.26
N GLY A 58 -21.16 -1.45 -3.02
CA GLY A 58 -20.64 -1.22 -4.37
C GLY A 58 -19.28 -0.54 -4.44
N ILE A 59 -18.63 -0.30 -3.29
CA ILE A 59 -17.28 0.27 -3.19
C ILE A 59 -16.31 -0.83 -2.74
N SER A 60 -15.13 -0.90 -3.37
CA SER A 60 -14.11 -1.87 -2.95
C SER A 60 -13.54 -1.47 -1.59
N MET A 61 -13.54 -2.44 -0.66
CA MET A 61 -12.83 -2.32 0.62
C MET A 61 -11.36 -2.74 0.53
N ALA A 62 -10.92 -3.24 -0.63
CA ALA A 62 -9.54 -3.68 -0.83
C ALA A 62 -8.49 -2.61 -0.47
N PRO A 63 -8.65 -1.31 -0.80
CA PRO A 63 -7.66 -0.30 -0.43
C PRO A 63 -7.39 -0.23 1.08
N LEU A 64 -8.42 -0.39 1.91
CA LEU A 64 -8.27 -0.35 3.37
C LEU A 64 -7.39 -1.49 3.88
N PHE A 65 -7.68 -2.72 3.46
CA PHE A 65 -6.92 -3.90 3.87
C PHE A 65 -5.53 -3.97 3.21
N ALA A 66 -5.42 -3.45 1.99
CA ALA A 66 -4.16 -3.29 1.29
C ALA A 66 -3.21 -2.34 2.04
N LEU A 67 -3.73 -1.22 2.54
CA LEU A 67 -3.00 -0.28 3.39
C LEU A 67 -2.63 -0.91 4.73
N LEU A 68 -3.56 -1.61 5.37
CA LEU A 68 -3.28 -2.36 6.61
C LEU A 68 -2.11 -3.33 6.40
N GLY A 69 -2.14 -4.09 5.30
CA GLY A 69 -1.07 -5.02 4.92
C GLY A 69 0.29 -4.33 4.75
N LEU A 70 0.33 -3.18 4.06
CA LEU A 70 1.55 -2.40 3.87
C LEU A 70 2.11 -1.85 5.18
N VAL A 71 1.25 -1.32 6.05
CA VAL A 71 1.67 -0.79 7.36
C VAL A 71 2.26 -1.92 8.22
N LEU A 72 1.60 -3.08 8.25
CA LEU A 72 2.10 -4.24 8.99
C LEU A 72 3.43 -4.74 8.41
N PHE A 73 3.56 -4.78 7.08
CA PHE A 73 4.79 -5.14 6.40
C PHE A 73 5.93 -4.18 6.75
N GLY A 74 5.70 -2.87 6.67
CA GLY A 74 6.69 -1.84 7.03
C GLY A 74 7.11 -1.90 8.50
N ARG A 75 6.16 -2.16 9.42
CA ARG A 75 6.47 -2.40 10.83
C ARG A 75 7.32 -3.66 11.01
N GLY A 76 6.96 -4.75 10.33
CA GLY A 76 7.72 -6.00 10.34
C GLY A 76 9.16 -5.83 9.86
N LEU A 77 9.37 -5.09 8.77
CA LEU A 77 10.72 -4.76 8.28
C LEU A 77 11.55 -3.97 9.30
N ASN A 78 10.95 -2.98 9.97
CA ASN A 78 11.63 -2.22 11.02
C ASN A 78 12.02 -3.08 12.22
N ILE A 79 11.15 -4.01 12.61
CA ILE A 79 11.45 -4.99 13.65
C ILE A 79 12.64 -5.84 13.19
N ILE A 80 12.58 -6.49 12.02
CA ILE A 80 13.67 -7.33 11.51
C ILE A 80 14.99 -6.55 11.44
N TYR A 81 14.96 -5.31 10.95
CA TYR A 81 16.13 -4.43 10.95
C TYR A 81 16.73 -4.26 12.35
N MET A 82 15.88 -3.97 13.36
CA MET A 82 16.32 -3.82 14.74
C MET A 82 16.92 -5.11 15.31
N TRP A 83 16.35 -6.26 14.99
CA TRP A 83 16.89 -7.56 15.41
C TRP A 83 18.28 -7.80 14.81
N ILE A 84 18.45 -7.54 13.51
CA ILE A 84 19.75 -7.67 12.84
C ILE A 84 20.79 -6.73 13.47
N VAL A 85 20.42 -5.47 13.71
CA VAL A 85 21.34 -4.50 14.34
C VAL A 85 21.76 -4.96 15.74
N ARG A 86 20.84 -5.47 16.55
CA ARG A 86 21.17 -6.00 17.90
C ARG A 86 22.15 -7.17 17.82
N LEU A 87 21.89 -8.13 16.93
CA LEU A 87 22.76 -9.29 16.72
C LEU A 87 24.18 -8.91 16.26
N VAL A 88 24.30 -7.90 15.39
CA VAL A 88 25.60 -7.45 14.85
C VAL A 88 26.38 -6.60 15.85
N VAL A 89 25.69 -5.73 16.60
CA VAL A 89 26.33 -4.81 17.54
C VAL A 89 26.67 -5.49 18.88
N GLY A 90 26.10 -6.66 19.16
CA GLY A 90 26.51 -7.50 20.30
C GLY A 90 25.94 -7.02 21.65
N TYR A 91 24.65 -6.66 21.68
CA TYR A 91 23.86 -6.53 22.90
C TYR A 91 22.68 -7.50 22.87
#